data_AF-A0A2M7V107-F1
#
_entry.id   AF-A0A2M7V107-F1
#
_cell.length_a   1.000
_cell.length_b   1.000
_cell.length_c   1.000
_cell.angle_alpha   90.00
_cell.angle_beta   90.00
_cell.angle_gamma   90.00
#
_symmetry.space_group_name_H-M   'P 1'
#
loop_
_entity.id
_entity.type
_entity.pdbx_description
1 polymer ?
#
loop_
_entity_poly.entity_id
_entity_poly.type
_entity_poly.pdbx_seq_one_letter_code
_entity_poly.pdbx_strand_id
1 'polypeptide(L)'
;MLLIQIFLVIIIGLIIVRLFSRLKKEEISVLNFLIWLFFWSAALIIIFFPDFSNVLARILGVGRGADLVIYSSLILIFYFIFSHEVRMRKTDQKIEKIVRYLSLEEKKSQK
;
A
#
# COMPACT_ATOMS: atom_id res chain seq x y z
N MET A 1 -7.73 -16.51 -20.72
CA MET A 1 -7.74 -16.91 -19.31
C MET A 1 -6.31 -17.06 -18.77
N LEU A 2 -5.44 -17.90 -19.35
CA LEU A 2 -4.07 -18.12 -18.86
C LEU A 2 -3.11 -16.90 -19.00
N LEU A 3 -3.21 -16.10 -20.06
CA LEU A 3 -2.31 -14.95 -20.29
C LEU A 3 -2.38 -13.89 -19.19
N ILE A 4 -3.58 -13.50 -18.77
CA ILE A 4 -3.78 -12.54 -17.68
C ILE A 4 -3.27 -13.09 -16.35
N GLN A 5 -3.50 -14.38 -16.09
CA GLN A 5 -3.04 -15.03 -14.87
C GLN A 5 -1.51 -15.08 -14.80
N ILE A 6 -0.83 -15.46 -15.89
CA ILE A 6 0.64 -15.46 -15.99
C ILE A 6 1.19 -14.05 -15.76
N PHE A 7 0.59 -13.04 -16.41
CA PHE A 7 1.02 -11.65 -16.26
C PHE A 7 0.88 -11.15 -14.81
N LEU A 8 -0.24 -11.43 -14.15
CA LEU A 8 -0.47 -11.06 -12.74
C LEU A 8 0.52 -11.77 -11.80
N VAL A 9 0.79 -13.06 -12.01
CA VAL A 9 1.74 -13.82 -11.20
C VAL A 9 3.16 -13.26 -11.35
N ILE A 10 3.58 -12.89 -12.56
CA ILE A 10 4.89 -12.25 -12.80
C ILE A 10 4.99 -10.93 -12.03
N ILE A 11 3.97 -10.09 -12.09
CA ILE A 11 3.94 -8.81 -11.36
C ILE A 11 4.06 -9.04 -9.85
N ILE A 12 3.26 -9.96 -9.31
CA ILE A 12 3.29 -10.26 -7.87
C ILE A 12 4.67 -10.80 -7.46
N GLY A 13 5.27 -11.67 -8.28
CA GLY A 13 6.63 -12.18 -8.07
C GLY A 13 7.67 -11.05 -8.00
N LEU A 14 7.62 -10.11 -8.94
CA LEU A 14 8.52 -8.94 -8.93
C LEU A 14 8.33 -8.07 -7.69
N ILE A 15 7.09 -7.91 -7.21
CA ILE A 15 6.79 -7.15 -6.00
C ILE A 15 7.36 -7.85 -4.76
N ILE A 16 7.21 -9.17 -4.65
CA ILE A 16 7.77 -9.96 -3.55
C ILE A 16 9.31 -9.85 -3.54
N VAL A 17 9.97 -9.97 -4.70
CA VAL A 17 11.43 -9.81 -4.81
C VAL A 17 11.88 -8.42 -4.36
N ARG A 18 11.15 -7.37 -4.75
CA ARG A 18 11.42 -6.01 -4.27
C ARG A 18 11.20 -5.88 -2.76
N LEU A 19 10.17 -6.50 -2.21
CA LEU A 19 9.87 -6.48 -0.79
C LEU A 19 10.99 -7.12 0.04
N PHE A 20 11.51 -8.27 -0.40
CA PHE A 20 12.70 -8.89 0.19
C PHE A 20 13.94 -8.00 0.09
N SER A 21 14.14 -7.33 -1.05
CA SER A 21 15.26 -6.41 -1.24
C SER A 21 15.20 -5.22 -0.27
N ARG A 22 14.01 -4.72 0.04
CA ARG A 22 13.80 -3.62 1.00
C ARG A 22 13.99 -4.09 2.45
N LEU A 23 13.59 -5.31 2.78
CA LEU A 23 13.84 -5.90 4.10
C LEU A 23 15.34 -6.03 4.36
N LYS A 24 16.11 -6.51 3.37
CA LYS A 24 17.58 -6.65 3.48
C LYS A 24 18.29 -5.31 3.68
N LYS A 25 17.70 -4.21 3.21
CA LYS A 25 18.23 -2.85 3.38
C LYS A 25 17.78 -2.17 4.68
N GLU A 26 17.04 -2.87 5.54
CA GLU A 26 16.44 -2.34 6.78
C GLU A 26 15.54 -1.11 6.59
N GLU A 27 15.10 -0.84 5.35
CA GLU A 27 14.21 0.28 5.00
C GLU A 27 12.78 0.05 5.50
N ILE A 28 12.45 -1.20 5.86
CA ILE A 28 11.13 -1.61 6.35
C ILE A 28 11.26 -2.46 7.61
N SER A 29 10.35 -2.24 8.57
CA SER A 29 10.20 -3.12 9.73
C SER A 29 9.75 -4.52 9.29
N VAL A 30 10.20 -5.55 10.02
CA VAL A 30 9.79 -6.96 9.84
C VAL A 30 8.26 -7.09 9.87
N LEU A 31 7.58 -6.31 10.72
CA LEU A 31 6.12 -6.32 10.79
C LEU A 31 5.48 -5.83 9.47
N ASN A 32 6.00 -4.74 8.91
CA ASN A 32 5.51 -4.23 7.63
C ASN A 32 5.77 -5.22 6.50
N PHE A 33 6.93 -5.89 6.51
CA PHE A 33 7.24 -6.95 5.55
C PHE A 33 6.21 -8.09 5.62
N LEU A 34 5.91 -8.60 6.82
CA LEU A 34 4.94 -9.68 7.02
C LEU A 34 3.53 -9.30 6.55
N ILE A 35 3.08 -8.09 6.86
CA ILE A 35 1.78 -7.57 6.41
C ILE A 35 1.70 -7.55 4.88
N TRP A 36 2.73 -7.00 4.22
CA TRP A 36 2.76 -6.94 2.76
C TRP A 36 2.87 -8.32 2.11
N LEU A 37 3.67 -9.22 2.69
CA LEU A 37 3.80 -10.59 2.19
C LEU A 37 2.45 -11.33 2.29
N PHE A 38 1.75 -11.19 3.40
CA PHE A 38 0.42 -11.78 3.60
C PHE A 38 -0.59 -11.23 2.57
N PHE A 39 -0.61 -9.92 2.37
CA PHE A 39 -1.49 -9.26 1.40
C PHE A 39 -1.27 -9.78 -0.03
N TRP A 40 -0.01 -9.85 -0.49
CA TRP A 40 0.31 -10.34 -1.83
C TRP A 40 0.05 -11.84 -2.00
N SER A 41 0.25 -12.64 -0.94
CA SER A 41 -0.08 -14.06 -0.95
C SER A 41 -1.60 -14.29 -1.04
N ALA A 42 -2.40 -13.50 -0.29
CA ALA A 42 -3.85 -13.55 -0.36
C ALA A 42 -4.37 -13.17 -1.76
N ALA A 43 -3.79 -12.15 -2.39
CA ALA A 43 -4.12 -11.79 -3.78
C ALA A 43 -3.84 -12.94 -4.77
N LEU A 44 -2.72 -13.64 -4.59
CA LEU A 44 -2.36 -14.82 -5.37
C LEU A 44 -3.41 -15.94 -5.23
N ILE A 45 -3.87 -16.21 -4.01
CA ILE A 45 -4.91 -17.23 -3.75
C ILE A 45 -6.21 -16.87 -4.46
N ILE A 46 -6.62 -15.60 -4.42
CA ILE A 46 -7.85 -15.14 -5.10
C ILE A 46 -7.75 -15.31 -6.62
N ILE A 47 -6.56 -15.09 -7.20
CA ILE A 47 -6.31 -15.25 -8.64
C ILE A 47 -6.36 -16.73 -9.05
N PHE A 48 -5.80 -17.64 -8.24
CA PHE A 48 -5.80 -19.07 -8.53
C PHE A 48 -7.13 -19.77 -8.23
N PHE A 49 -7.89 -19.27 -7.25
CA PHE A 49 -9.17 -19.85 -6.83
C PHE A 49 -10.30 -18.81 -6.85
N PRO A 50 -10.84 -18.46 -8.04
CA PRO A 50 -11.90 -17.48 -8.17
C PRO A 50 -13.21 -17.89 -7.46
N ASP A 51 -13.41 -19.19 -7.21
CA ASP A 51 -14.59 -19.71 -6.51
C ASP A 51 -14.70 -19.20 -5.07
N PHE A 52 -13.57 -18.99 -4.37
CA PHE A 52 -13.58 -18.38 -3.03
C PHE A 52 -14.12 -16.95 -3.07
N SER A 53 -13.69 -16.17 -4.07
CA SER A 53 -14.17 -14.80 -4.26
C SER A 53 -15.68 -14.77 -4.59
N ASN A 54 -16.16 -15.75 -5.37
CA ASN A 54 -17.58 -15.87 -5.70
C ASN A 54 -18.46 -16.29 -4.51
N VAL A 55 -17.94 -17.07 -3.56
CA VAL A 55 -18.65 -17.38 -2.31
C VAL A 55 -18.79 -16.12 -1.45
N LEU A 56 -17.70 -15.37 -1.26
CA LEU A 56 -17.73 -14.10 -0.51
C LEU A 56 -18.68 -13.08 -1.15
N ALA A 57 -18.66 -12.97 -2.48
CA ALA A 57 -19.53 -12.05 -3.22
C ALA A 57 -21.01 -12.41 -3.07
N ARG A 58 -21.37 -13.70 -3.09
CA ARG A 58 -22.75 -14.14 -2.85
C ARG A 58 -23.24 -13.81 -1.43
N ILE A 59 -22.38 -13.95 -0.42
CA ILE A 59 -22.72 -13.58 0.97
C ILE A 59 -22.94 -12.05 1.07
N LEU A 60 -22.13 -11.27 0.37
CA LEU A 60 -22.17 -9.81 0.40
C LEU A 60 -23.14 -9.19 -0.63
N GLY A 61 -23.91 -10.01 -1.34
CA GLY A 61 -24.94 -9.56 -2.28
C GLY A 61 -24.41 -9.02 -3.62
N VAL A 62 -23.15 -9.30 -3.97
CA VAL A 62 -22.51 -8.85 -5.22
C VAL A 62 -22.49 -10.01 -6.21
N GLY A 63 -22.99 -9.80 -7.43
CA GLY A 63 -23.16 -10.87 -8.43
C GLY A 63 -21.87 -11.51 -8.96
N ARG A 64 -20.70 -10.88 -8.76
CA ARG A 64 -19.39 -11.36 -9.23
C ARG A 64 -18.31 -11.09 -8.19
N GLY A 65 -17.43 -12.08 -7.97
CA GLY A 65 -16.26 -11.96 -7.08
C GLY A 65 -15.33 -10.79 -7.42
N ALA A 66 -15.10 -10.56 -8.71
CA ALA A 66 -14.26 -9.48 -9.19
C ALA A 66 -14.78 -8.08 -8.80
N ASP A 67 -16.08 -7.86 -8.86
CA ASP A 67 -16.69 -6.55 -8.57
C ASP A 67 -16.54 -6.20 -7.09
N LEU A 68 -16.65 -7.21 -6.21
CA LEU A 68 -16.41 -7.04 -4.78
C LEU A 68 -14.98 -6.61 -4.47
N VAL A 69 -13.99 -7.21 -5.15
CA VAL A 69 -12.58 -6.83 -5.01
C VAL A 69 -12.37 -5.40 -5.51
N ILE A 70 -12.97 -5.03 -6.63
CA ILE A 70 -12.88 -3.68 -7.18
C ILE A 70 -13.48 -2.65 -6.23
N TYR A 71 -14.71 -2.85 -5.73
CA TYR A 71 -15.34 -1.90 -4.81
C TYR A 71 -14.57 -1.77 -3.50
N SER A 72 -14.14 -2.88 -2.93
CA SER A 72 -13.35 -2.87 -1.68
C SER A 72 -12.01 -2.17 -1.89
N SER A 73 -11.31 -2.45 -2.99
CA SER A 73 -10.03 -1.81 -3.30
C SER A 73 -10.17 -0.32 -3.53
N LEU A 74 -11.23 0.15 -4.22
CA LEU A 74 -11.48 1.58 -4.42
C LEU A 74 -11.64 2.30 -3.09
N ILE A 75 -12.49 1.79 -2.19
CA ILE A 75 -12.70 2.38 -0.86
C ILE A 75 -11.38 2.44 -0.08
N LEU A 76 -10.62 1.34 -0.07
CA LEU A 76 -9.34 1.26 0.62
C LEU A 76 -8.31 2.22 0.04
N ILE A 77 -8.22 2.33 -1.29
CA ILE A 77 -7.29 3.24 -1.98
C ILE A 77 -7.62 4.68 -1.62
N PHE A 78 -8.89 5.10 -1.69
CA PHE A 78 -9.28 6.46 -1.28
C PHE A 78 -8.95 6.75 0.18
N TYR A 79 -9.23 5.79 1.07
CA TYR A 79 -8.86 5.91 2.49
C TYR A 79 -7.35 6.06 2.67
N PHE A 80 -6.54 5.25 1.97
CA PHE A 80 -5.09 5.34 2.04
C PHE A 80 -4.54 6.64 1.47
N ILE A 81 -5.07 7.13 0.34
CA ILE A 81 -4.70 8.42 -0.25
C ILE A 81 -4.97 9.53 0.76
N PHE A 82 -6.17 9.55 1.35
CA PHE A 82 -6.53 10.54 2.37
C PHE A 82 -5.62 10.47 3.60
N SER A 83 -5.41 9.26 4.15
CA SER A 83 -4.52 9.08 5.31
C SER A 83 -3.08 9.51 5.01
N HIS A 84 -2.61 9.27 3.78
CA HIS A 84 -1.29 9.67 3.34
C HIS A 84 -1.18 11.18 3.16
N GLU A 85 -2.18 11.85 2.59
CA GLU A 85 -2.24 13.31 2.45
C GLU A 85 -2.16 14.00 3.82
N VAL A 86 -2.94 13.55 4.80
CA VAL A 86 -2.92 14.08 6.16
C VAL A 86 -1.54 13.91 6.80
N ARG A 87 -0.89 12.77 6.57
CA ARG A 87 0.45 12.47 7.12
C ARG A 87 1.52 13.31 6.43
N MET A 88 1.42 13.50 5.13
CA MET A 88 2.31 14.35 4.33
C MET A 88 2.22 15.80 4.80
N ARG A 89 1.01 16.34 4.96
CA ARG A 89 0.76 17.68 5.46
C ARG A 89 1.37 17.93 6.84
N LYS A 90 1.32 16.93 7.74
CA LYS A 90 1.99 17.00 9.05
C LYS A 90 3.51 17.05 8.92
N THR A 91 4.09 16.35 7.95
CA THR A 91 5.52 16.39 7.65
C THR A 91 5.91 17.77 7.10
N ASP A 92 5.14 18.31 6.16
CA ASP A 92 5.39 19.65 5.57
C ASP A 92 5.37 20.74 6.66
N GLN A 93 4.39 20.69 7.56
CA GLN A 93 4.31 21.63 8.70
C GLN A 93 5.51 21.53 9.65
N LYS A 94 6.07 20.34 9.85
CA LYS A 94 7.29 20.16 10.65
C LYS A 94 8.49 20.78 9.96
N ILE A 95 8.62 20.56 8.64
CA ILE A 95 9.69 21.15 7.83
C ILE A 95 9.60 22.68 7.87
N GLU A 96 8.40 23.25 7.68
CA GLU A 96 8.18 24.70 7.76
C GLU A 96 8.63 25.29 9.11
N LYS A 97 8.27 24.64 10.21
CA LYS A 97 8.69 25.05 11.57
C LYS A 97 10.20 25.00 11.74
N ILE A 98 10.86 23.95 11.24
CA ILE A 98 12.32 23.81 11.30
C ILE A 98 13.00 24.91 10.50
N VAL A 99 12.56 25.16 9.26
CA VAL A 99 13.11 26.22 8.41
C VAL A 99 12.93 27.59 9.06
N ARG A 100 11.74 27.89 9.57
CA ARG A 100 11.46 29.15 10.26
C ARG A 100 12.32 29.35 11.50
N TYR A 101 12.52 28.30 12.28
CA TYR A 101 13.43 28.34 13.44
C TYR A 101 14.86 28.67 13.01
N LEU A 102 15.38 27.96 12.01
CA LEU A 102 16.74 28.17 11.49
C LEU A 102 16.94 29.60 10.97
N SER A 103 16.00 30.14 10.20
CA SER A 103 16.09 31.52 9.69
C SER A 103 16.05 32.58 10.80
N LEU A 104 15.28 32.36 11.87
CA LEU A 104 15.24 33.28 13.02
C LEU A 104 16.53 33.20 13.86
N GLU A 105 17.09 32.01 14.01
CA GLU A 105 18.36 31.78 14.73
C GLU A 105 19.52 32.44 13.99
N GLU A 106 19.62 32.25 12.68
CA GLU A 106 20.65 32.86 11.83
C GLU A 106 20.60 34.39 11.91
N LYS A 107 19.40 34.97 11.87
CA LYS A 107 19.20 36.42 12.00
C LYS A 107 19.64 36.96 13.37
N LYS A 108 19.53 36.17 14.45
CA LYS A 108 20.03 36.57 15.78
C LYS A 108 21.56 36.50 15.85
N SER A 109 22.18 35.49 15.23
CA SER A 109 23.64 35.31 15.24
C SER A 109 24.40 36.35 14.41
N GLN A 110 23.74 37.05 13.49
CA GLN A 110 24.33 38.12 12.68
C GLN A 110 24.23 39.52 13.31
N LYS A 111 23.65 39.65 14.50
CA LYS A 111 23.61 40.89 15.29
C LYS A 111 24.59 40.83 16.45
#